data_AF-A0A6V8KSF6-F1
#
_entry.id   AF-A0A6V8KSF6-F1
#
_cell.length_a   1.000
_cell.length_b   1.000
_cell.length_c   1.000
_cell.angle_alpha   90.00
_cell.angle_beta   90.00
_cell.angle_gamma   90.00
#
_symmetry.space_group_name_H-M   'P 1'
#
loop_
_entity.id
_entity.type
_entity.pdbx_description
1 polymer ?
#
loop_
_entity_poly.entity_id
_entity_poly.type
_entity_poly.pdbx_seq_one_letter_code
_entity_poly.pdbx_strand_id
1 'polypeptide(L)' 'MLYFFLSYARGDEDDLVRQFFNDLSVEVRVRAGLHKDAEVGFIDARMKAGTVWSAELAEALSQCRSFIALLSPATS' A
#
# COMPACT_ATOMS: atom_id res chain seq x y z
N MET A 1 2.40 -2.42 14.12
CA MET A 1 2.83 -1.08 13.65
C MET A 1 3.03 -1.19 12.16
N LEU A 2 2.28 -0.44 11.37
CA LEU A 2 2.44 -0.44 9.91
C LEU A 2 3.48 0.61 9.52
N TYR A 3 4.39 0.24 8.64
CA TYR A 3 5.45 1.12 8.16
C TYR A 3 4.98 1.94 6.98
N PHE A 4 4.16 1.35 6.11
CA PHE A 4 3.68 2.02 4.92
C PHE A 4 2.25 1.66 4.58
N PHE A 5 1.60 2.59 3.89
CA PHE A 5 0.37 2.37 3.18
C PHE A 5 0.61 2.54 1.68
N LEU A 6 0.04 1.65 0.87
CA LEU A 6 0.11 1.68 -0.57
C LEU A 6 -1.27 2.02 -1.17
N SER A 7 -1.36 3.23 -1.71
CA SER A 7 -2.50 3.71 -2.49
C SER A 7 -2.25 3.45 -3.97
N TYR A 8 -3.19 2.82 -4.66
CA TYR A 8 -3.12 2.68 -6.11
C TYR A 8 -4.51 2.65 -6.75
N ALA A 9 -4.60 3.05 -8.02
CA ALA A 9 -5.82 2.89 -8.80
C ALA A 9 -5.84 1.48 -9.42
N ARG A 10 -6.95 0.75 -9.22
CA ARG A 10 -7.12 -0.58 -9.82
C ARG A 10 -7.12 -0.50 -11.35
N GLY A 11 -6.41 -1.42 -12.01
CA GLY A 11 -6.33 -1.47 -13.47
C GLY A 11 -5.60 -2.73 -13.95
N ASP A 12 -5.11 -2.69 -15.20
CA ASP A 12 -4.44 -3.84 -15.83
C ASP A 12 -3.12 -4.24 -15.14
N GLU A 13 -2.60 -3.39 -14.25
CA GLU A 13 -1.33 -3.57 -13.55
C GLU A 13 -1.49 -4.16 -12.13
N ASP A 14 -2.68 -4.67 -11.76
CA ASP A 14 -2.98 -5.21 -10.43
C ASP A 14 -1.96 -6.26 -9.95
N ASP A 15 -1.49 -7.14 -10.84
CA ASP A 15 -0.50 -8.17 -10.51
C ASP A 15 0.88 -7.59 -10.21
N LEU A 16 1.29 -6.56 -10.95
CA LEU A 16 2.56 -5.84 -10.72
C LEU A 16 2.51 -5.07 -9.39
N VAL A 17 1.37 -4.45 -9.08
CA VAL A 17 1.19 -3.75 -7.81
C VAL A 17 1.23 -4.73 -6.64
N ARG A 18 0.62 -5.91 -6.77
CA ARG A 18 0.71 -6.98 -5.76
C ARG A 18 2.13 -7.47 -5.57
N GLN A 19 2.87 -7.66 -6.66
CA GLN A 19 4.29 -8.03 -6.60
C GLN A 19 5.10 -6.96 -5.86
N PHE A 20 4.97 -5.70 -6.25
CA PHE A 20 5.64 -4.59 -5.60
C PHE A 20 5.32 -4.50 -4.09
N PHE A 21 4.05 -4.67 -3.73
CA PHE A 21 3.64 -4.68 -2.32
C PHE A 21 4.33 -5.79 -1.52
N ASN A 22 4.42 -7.00 -2.10
CA ASN A 22 5.07 -8.14 -1.46
C ASN A 22 6.57 -7.91 -1.30
N ASP A 23 7.25 -7.44 -2.35
CA ASP A 23 8.68 -7.18 -2.35
C ASP A 23 9.05 -6.07 -1.35
N LEU A 24 8.27 -4.99 -1.33
CA LEU A 24 8.45 -3.91 -0.37
C LEU A 24 8.22 -4.38 1.08
N SER A 25 7.21 -5.23 1.31
CA SER A 25 6.96 -5.81 2.63
C SER A 25 8.14 -6.66 3.12
N VAL A 26 8.76 -7.45 2.24
CA VAL A 26 9.95 -8.23 2.58
C VAL A 26 11.11 -7.30 2.95
N GLU A 27 11.40 -6.30 2.13
CA GLU A 27 12.52 -5.38 2.35
C GLU A 27 12.35 -4.58 3.66
N VAL A 28 11.13 -4.10 3.94
CA VAL A 28 10.83 -3.37 5.18
C VAL A 28 11.02 -4.27 6.41
N ARG A 29 10.58 -5.54 6.37
CA ARG A 29 10.82 -6.48 7.49
C ARG A 29 12.30 -6.68 7.74
N VAL A 30 13.08 -6.89 6.68
CA VAL A 30 14.54 -7.09 6.77
C VAL A 30 15.20 -5.87 7.40
N ARG A 31 14.89 -4.66 6.90
CA ARG A 31 15.49 -3.42 7.43
C ARG A 31 15.05 -3.08 8.85
N ALA A 32 13.82 -3.44 9.22
CA ALA A 32 13.28 -3.21 10.55
C ALA A 32 13.63 -4.32 11.56
N GLY A 33 14.29 -5.41 11.13
CA GLY A 33 14.62 -6.54 11.99
C GLY A 33 13.39 -7.31 12.50
N LEU A 34 12.32 -7.36 11.70
CA LEU A 34 11.05 -7.98 12.08
C LEU A 34 10.94 -9.43 11.64
N HIS A 35 10.04 -10.17 12.30
CA HIS A 35 9.70 -11.53 11.88
C HIS A 35 9.11 -11.56 10.46
N LYS A 36 9.32 -12.66 9.74
CA LYS A 36 8.83 -12.85 8.36
C LYS A 36 7.31 -12.69 8.20
N ASP A 37 6.57 -13.02 9.26
CA ASP A 37 5.11 -12.98 9.27
C ASP A 37 4.57 -11.66 9.86
N ALA A 38 5.45 -10.71 10.19
CA ALA A 38 5.02 -9.41 10.67
C ALA A 38 4.28 -8.65 9.55
N GLU A 39 3.09 -8.15 9.87
CA GLU A 39 2.37 -7.24 9.00
C GLU A 39 3.03 -5.85 9.08
N VAL A 40 3.59 -5.40 7.95
CA VAL A 40 4.38 -4.15 7.87
C VAL A 40 3.79 -3.13 6.90
N GLY A 41 2.83 -3.53 6.08
CA GLY A 41 2.23 -2.68 5.06
C GLY A 41 0.76 -2.99 4.88
N PHE A 42 0.03 -2.00 4.37
CA PHE A 42 -1.36 -2.13 3.98
C PHE A 42 -1.53 -1.65 2.52
N ILE A 43 -2.41 -2.29 1.76
CA ILE A 43 -2.74 -1.91 0.38
C ILE A 43 -4.25 -1.69 0.25
N ASP A 44 -4.66 -0.52 -0.25
CA ASP A 44 -6.07 -0.27 -0.56
C ASP A 44 -6.34 -0.41 -2.07
N ALA A 45 -6.94 -1.55 -2.45
CA ALA A 45 -7.37 -1.83 -3.81
C ALA A 45 -8.83 -1.40 -4.09
N ARG A 46 -9.47 -0.64 -3.18
CA ARG A 46 -10.87 -0.19 -3.30
C ARG A 46 -11.00 1.19 -3.95
N MET A 47 -9.90 1.95 -4.07
CA MET A 47 -9.95 3.27 -4.65
C MET A 47 -10.18 3.20 -6.17
N LYS A 48 -11.41 3.53 -6.61
CA LYS A 48 -11.59 4.05 -7.97
C LYS A 48 -10.88 5.40 -8.06
N ALA A 49 -10.27 5.70 -9.20
CA ALA A 49 -9.69 7.03 -9.45
C ALA A 49 -10.75 8.11 -9.13
N GLY A 50 -10.45 9.02 -8.20
CA GLY A 50 -11.35 10.09 -7.77
C GLY A 50 -12.23 9.82 -6.53
N THR A 51 -12.05 8.72 -5.79
CA THR A 51 -12.85 8.46 -4.57
C THR A 51 -12.27 9.15 -3.33
N VAL A 52 -13.13 9.77 -2.52
CA VAL A 52 -12.79 10.39 -1.22
C VAL A 52 -12.41 9.29 -0.23
N TRP A 53 -11.31 9.48 0.51
CA TRP A 53 -10.85 8.53 1.53
C TRP A 53 -11.93 8.36 2.61
N SER A 54 -12.28 7.11 2.95
CA SER A 54 -13.19 6.87 4.07
C SER A 54 -12.53 7.30 5.38
N ALA A 55 -13.31 7.77 6.35
CA ALA A 55 -12.81 8.14 7.67
C ALA A 55 -12.05 6.97 8.35
N GLU A 56 -12.52 5.74 8.15
CA GLU A 56 -11.85 4.52 8.63
C GLU A 56 -10.47 4.31 8.00
N LEU A 57 -10.31 4.62 6.71
CA LEU A 57 -9.02 4.55 6.02
C LEU A 57 -8.08 5.63 6.56
N ALA A 58 -8.57 6.86 6.77
CA ALA A 58 -7.80 7.95 7.35
C ALA A 58 -7.35 7.65 8.80
N GLU A 59 -8.20 7.00 9.59
CA GLU A 59 -7.86 6.58 10.95
C GLU A 59 -6.83 5.45 10.96
N ALA A 60 -6.96 4.44 10.10
CA ALA A 60 -5.94 3.40 9.92
C ALA A 60 -4.60 3.97 9.43
N LEU A 61 -4.64 5.00 8.59
CA LEU A 61 -3.47 5.72 8.08
C LEU A 61 -2.76 6.53 9.15
N SER A 62 -3.47 7.04 10.16
CA SER A 62 -2.85 7.73 11.29
C SER A 62 -1.85 6.86 12.06
N GLN A 63 -1.94 5.53 11.90
CA GLN A 63 -1.04 4.55 12.53
C GLN A 63 0.14 4.15 11.64
N CYS A 64 0.16 4.58 10.37
CA CYS A 64 1.23 4.27 9.41
C CYS A 64 2.31 5.36 9.42
N ARG A 65 3.59 4.97 9.33
CA ARG A 65 4.70 5.94 9.26
C ARG A 65 4.83 6.66 7.92
N SER A 66 4.45 5.99 6.83
CA SER A 66 4.64 6.49 5.47
C SER A 66 3.42 6.21 4.58
N PHE A 67 3.15 7.13 3.66
CA PHE A 67 2.13 6.98 2.64
C PHE A 67 2.78 6.94 1.25
N ILE A 68 2.45 5.91 0.47
CA ILE A 68 3.01 5.67 -0.88
C ILE A 68 1.84 5.70 -1.88
N ALA A 69 1.83 6.68 -2.77
CA ALA A 69 0.92 6.71 -3.91
C ALA A 69 1.60 6.14 -5.15
N LEU A 70 1.10 5.02 -5.66
CA LEU A 70 1.45 4.52 -6.99
C LEU A 70 0.53 5.19 -8.02
N LEU A 71 1.16 5.95 -8.91
CA LEU A 71 0.50 6.56 -10.05
C LEU A 71 0.92 5.77 -11.29
N SER A 72 0.01 4.97 -11.82
CA SER A 72 0.18 4.35 -13.13
C SER A 72 -0.32 5.30 -14.22
N PRO A 73 0.34 5.38 -15.38
CA PRO A 73 -0.24 6.05 -16.53
C PRO A 73 -1.50 5.28 -16.94
N ALA A 74 -2.67 5.89 -16.80
CA ALA A 74 -3.84 5.39 -17.49
C ALA A 74 -3.61 5.62 -18.99
N THR A 75 -3.23 4.57 -19.73
CA THR A 75 -3.33 4.59 -21.19
C THR A 75 -4.81 4.68 -21.53
N SER A 76 -5.30 5.91 -21.64
CA SER A 76 -6.63 6.25 -22.13
C SER A 76 -6.74 6.03 -23.64
#